data_AF-W2HJX1-F1
#
_entry.id   AF-W2HJX1-F1
#
_cell.length_a   1.000
_cell.length_b   1.000
_cell.length_c   1.000
_cell.angle_alpha   90.00
_cell.angle_beta   90.00
_cell.angle_gamma   90.00
#
_symmetry.space_group_name_H-M   'P 1'
#
loop_
_entity.id
_entity.type
_entity.pdbx_description
1 polymer ?
#
loop_
_entity_poly.entity_id
_entity_poly.type
_entity_poly.pdbx_seq_one_letter_code
_entity_poly.pdbx_strand_id
1 'polypeptide(L)' 'MAVQLREKSIGFVTLNPGYVATDMNEHQGYLTPSDSAESMAKIVAKLSIEDTGKFFNGDKTYPAVELPW' A
#
# COMPACT_ATOMS: atom_id res chain seq x y z
N MET A 1 -11.05 -7.52 -13.73
CA MET A 1 -10.80 -7.31 -12.27
C MET A 1 -9.57 -8.12 -11.89
N ALA A 2 -8.62 -7.59 -11.10
CA ALA A 2 -7.24 -8.09 -10.85
C ALA A 2 -6.94 -9.59 -11.06
N VAL A 3 -7.83 -10.50 -10.67
CA VAL A 3 -7.74 -11.97 -10.85
C VAL A 3 -7.41 -12.39 -12.30
N GLN A 4 -7.92 -11.69 -13.32
CA GLN A 4 -7.67 -12.03 -14.74
C GLN A 4 -6.21 -11.78 -15.18
N LEU A 5 -5.45 -10.97 -14.43
CA LEU A 5 -4.04 -10.70 -14.71
C LEU A 5 -3.10 -11.78 -14.14
N ARG A 6 -3.62 -12.65 -13.27
CA ARG A 6 -2.88 -13.77 -12.69
C ARG A 6 -2.39 -14.75 -13.76
N GLU A 7 -3.20 -14.99 -14.79
CA GLU A 7 -2.86 -15.81 -15.96
C GLU A 7 -1.69 -15.23 -16.77
N LYS A 8 -1.45 -13.92 -16.66
CA LYS A 8 -0.34 -13.21 -17.28
C LYS A 8 0.85 -13.00 -16.34
N SER A 9 0.83 -13.62 -15.17
CA SER A 9 1.86 -13.48 -14.13
C SER A 9 2.08 -12.02 -13.67
N ILE A 10 1.04 -11.19 -13.68
CA ILE A 10 1.08 -9.81 -13.19
C ILE A 10 0.35 -9.76 -11.84
N GLY A 11 1.07 -9.38 -10.78
CA GLY A 11 0.49 -9.08 -9.48
C GLY A 11 -0.15 -7.69 -9.47
N PHE A 12 -1.33 -7.58 -8.84
CA PHE A 12 -2.03 -6.30 -8.69
C PHE A 12 -2.55 -6.16 -7.27
N VAL A 13 -2.13 -5.10 -6.58
CA VAL A 13 -2.53 -4.82 -5.18
C VAL A 13 -2.92 -3.35 -5.05
N THR A 14 -3.69 -3.04 -4.02
CA THR A 14 -3.99 -1.65 -3.64
C THR A 14 -3.17 -1.29 -2.42
N LEU A 15 -2.61 -0.08 -2.38
CA LEU A 15 -1.83 0.42 -1.25
C LEU A 15 -2.47 1.69 -0.69
N ASN A 16 -2.75 1.69 0.61
CA ASN A 16 -3.04 2.91 1.35
C ASN A 16 -1.70 3.49 1.85
N PRO A 17 -1.28 4.69 1.42
CA PRO A 17 -0.03 5.29 1.87
C PRO A 17 -0.06 5.78 3.33
N GLY A 18 -1.24 5.77 3.97
CA GLY A 18 -1.47 6.39 5.27
C GLY A 18 -1.74 7.89 5.17
N TYR A 19 -1.74 8.59 6.29
CA TYR A 19 -1.95 10.04 6.31
C TYR A 19 -0.63 10.81 6.18
N VAL A 20 -0.21 11.03 4.92
CA VAL A 20 1.12 11.55 4.56
C VAL A 20 1.12 13.06 4.35
N ALA A 21 2.05 13.79 4.97
CA ALA A 21 2.20 15.24 4.83
C ALA A 21 2.67 15.63 3.42
N THR A 22 1.72 15.89 2.52
CA THR A 22 1.97 16.29 1.13
C THR A 22 1.09 17.48 0.78
N ASP A 23 1.27 18.05 -0.40
CA ASP A 23 0.42 19.14 -0.90
C ASP A 23 -1.07 18.74 -0.94
N MET A 24 -1.38 17.45 -1.13
CA MET A 24 -2.76 16.92 -1.16
C MET A 24 -3.53 17.16 0.14
N ASN A 25 -2.84 17.28 1.27
CA ASN A 25 -3.44 17.58 2.58
C ASN A 25 -2.80 18.78 3.28
N GLU A 26 -2.25 19.74 2.51
CA GLU A 26 -1.60 20.94 3.07
C GLU A 26 -0.55 20.63 4.14
N HIS A 27 0.19 19.53 3.94
CA HIS A 27 1.19 19.01 4.88
C HIS A 27 0.66 18.68 6.29
N GLN A 28 -0.64 18.40 6.44
CA GLN A 28 -1.26 18.07 7.74
C GLN A 28 -1.13 16.59 8.15
N GLY A 29 -0.50 15.75 7.32
CA GLY A 29 -0.26 14.34 7.63
C GLY A 29 0.72 14.13 8.79
N TYR A 30 0.58 13.02 9.54
CA TYR A 30 1.55 12.65 10.59
C TYR A 30 2.71 11.81 10.06
N LEU A 31 2.61 11.27 8.84
CA LEU A 31 3.71 10.57 8.19
C LEU A 31 4.49 11.52 7.28
N THR A 32 5.81 11.40 7.27
CA THR A 32 6.61 12.05 6.22
C THR A 32 6.46 11.28 4.89
N PRO A 33 6.63 11.95 3.72
CA PRO A 33 6.64 11.25 2.43
C PRO A 33 7.66 10.11 2.36
N SER A 34 8.85 10.31 2.92
CA SER A 34 9.91 9.31 2.95
C SER A 34 9.53 8.07 3.79
N ASP A 35 8.88 8.27 4.95
CA ASP A 35 8.45 7.16 5.80
C ASP A 35 7.36 6.31 5.13
N SER A 36 6.40 6.97 4.47
CA SER A 36 5.33 6.30 3.71
C SER A 36 5.92 5.50 2.53
N ALA A 37 6.82 6.13 1.75
CA ALA A 37 7.47 5.48 0.63
C ALA A 37 8.32 4.27 1.05
N GLU A 38 9.10 4.39 2.14
CA GLU A 38 9.89 3.28 2.69
C GLU A 38 8.99 2.12 3.16
N SER A 39 7.88 2.45 3.83
CA SER A 39 6.89 1.46 4.28
C SER A 39 6.27 0.69 3.11
N MET A 40 5.79 1.41 2.09
CA MET A 40 5.20 0.81 0.89
C MET A 40 6.23 -0.02 0.10
N ALA A 41 7.48 0.44 -0.02
CA ALA A 41 8.54 -0.33 -0.66
C ALA A 41 8.81 -1.66 0.07
N LYS A 42 8.79 -1.66 1.41
CA LYS A 42 8.92 -2.88 2.23
C LYS A 42 7.74 -3.84 2.06
N ILE A 43 6.53 -3.34 1.83
CA ILE A 43 5.36 -4.15 1.49
C ILE A 43 5.58 -4.78 0.11
N VAL A 44 5.84 -3.98 -0.91
CA VAL A 44 6.03 -4.42 -2.30
C VAL A 44 7.13 -5.47 -2.42
N ALA A 45 8.25 -5.30 -1.71
CA ALA A 45 9.37 -6.25 -1.71
C ALA A 45 9.02 -7.64 -1.16
N LYS A 46 7.90 -7.79 -0.44
CA LYS A 46 7.44 -9.07 0.15
C LYS A 46 6.26 -9.69 -0.59
N LEU A 47 5.71 -9.00 -1.59
CA LEU A 47 4.52 -9.47 -2.30
C LEU A 47 4.83 -10.68 -3.17
N SER A 48 3.84 -11.56 -3.26
CA SER A 48 3.78 -12.68 -4.18
C SER A 48 2.56 -12.55 -5.09
N ILE A 49 2.47 -13.40 -6.12
CA ILE A 49 1.28 -13.44 -6.99
C ILE A 49 0.01 -13.83 -6.21
N GLU A 50 0.14 -14.50 -5.07
CA GLU A 50 -0.97 -14.90 -4.20
C GLU A 50 -1.61 -13.71 -3.48
N ASP A 51 -0.89 -12.59 -3.37
CA ASP A 51 -1.38 -11.37 -2.75
C ASP A 51 -2.22 -10.50 -3.71
N THR A 52 -2.39 -10.94 -4.95
CA THR A 52 -3.20 -10.22 -5.95
C THR A 52 -4.63 -10.00 -5.47
N GLY A 53 -5.08 -8.75 -5.53
CA GLY A 53 -6.43 -8.33 -5.13
C GLY A 53 -6.55 -7.93 -3.66
N LYS A 54 -5.47 -8.03 -2.86
CA LYS A 54 -5.44 -7.54 -1.48
C LYS A 54 -5.27 -6.01 -1.42
N PHE A 55 -5.69 -5.44 -0.31
CA PHE A 55 -5.53 -4.03 0.02
C PHE A 55 -4.62 -3.88 1.23
N PHE A 56 -3.40 -3.39 1.02
CA PHE A 56 -2.42 -3.23 2.09
C PHE A 56 -2.38 -1.81 2.63
N ASN A 57 -2.00 -1.71 3.89
CA ASN A 57 -1.81 -0.46 4.59
C ASN A 57 -0.32 -0.19 4.84
N GLY A 58 0.19 0.91 4.28
CA GLY A 58 1.53 1.42 4.52
C GLY A 58 1.66 2.25 5.80
N ASP A 59 0.54 2.56 6.45
CA ASP A 59 0.52 3.35 7.68
C ASP A 59 1.02 2.52 8.86
N LYS A 60 2.21 2.85 9.38
CA LYS A 60 2.80 2.16 10.54
C LYS A 60 2.09 2.49 11.87
N THR A 61 1.32 3.57 11.90
CA THR A 61 0.61 4.07 13.08
C THR A 61 -0.73 3.36 13.26
N TYR A 62 -1.30 2.84 12.18
CA TYR A 62 -2.48 1.98 12.21
C TYR A 62 -2.09 0.49 12.16
N PRO A 63 -2.54 -0.36 13.12
CA PRO A 63 -1.98 -1.71 13.29
C PRO A 63 -2.39 -2.73 12.22
N ALA A 64 -3.42 -2.44 11.40
CA ALA A 64 -3.85 -3.38 10.37
C ALA A 64 -2.91 -3.32 9.16
N VAL A 65 -2.35 -4.47 8.77
CA VAL A 65 -1.49 -4.62 7.59
C VAL A 65 -2.32 -4.78 6.31
N GLU A 66 -3.50 -5.39 6.43
CA GLU A 66 -4.48 -5.58 5.35
C GLU A 66 -5.79 -4.90 5.74
N LEU A 67 -6.38 -4.17 4.79
CA LEU A 67 -7.62 -3.42 4.96
C LEU A 67 -8.79 -4.15 4.29
N PRO A 68 -10.01 -4.05 4.83
CA PRO A 68 -11.20 -4.49 4.12
C PRO A 68 -11.44 -3.60 2.89
N TRP A 69 -12.11 -4.17 1.89
CA TRP A 69 -12.67 -3.42 0.75
C TRP A 69 -13.91 -2.63 1.14
#